data_AF-A0A934C3Y0-F1
#
_entry.id   AF-A0A934C3Y0-F1
#
_cell.length_a   1.000
_cell.length_b   1.000
_cell.length_c   1.000
_cell.angle_alpha   90.00
_cell.angle_beta   90.00
_cell.angle_gamma   90.00
#
_symmetry.space_group_name_H-M   'P 1'
#
loop_
_entity.id
_entity.type
_entity.pdbx_description
1 polymer ?
#
loop_
_entity_poly.entity_id
_entity_poly.type
_entity_poly.pdbx_seq_one_letter_code
_entity_poly.pdbx_strand_id
1 'polypeptide(L)'
;MESREDGEPATTLGEVASAWPDEAAESAFLAEARERGETPKAAGTAAEKVEETPARPLPPLEQLVERIPAGVRETLDDLFRARFVRVVRLPRKALKS
;
A
#
# COMPACT_ATOMS: atom_id res chain seq x y z
N MET A 1 33.93 38.08 -4.83
CA MET A 1 34.53 36.79 -5.21
C MET A 1 33.64 35.71 -4.64
N GLU A 2 32.92 35.04 -5.54
CA GLU A 2 32.25 33.76 -5.28
C GLU A 2 33.17 32.79 -4.54
N SER A 3 32.60 32.02 -3.63
CA SER A 3 33.11 30.69 -3.30
C SER A 3 31.90 29.77 -3.22
N ARG A 4 31.63 29.18 -4.38
CA ARG A 4 30.75 28.04 -4.59
C ARG A 4 31.67 26.84 -4.70
N GLU A 5 31.66 25.96 -3.70
CA GLU A 5 32.12 24.57 -3.74
C GLU A 5 31.24 23.85 -2.68
N ASP A 6 30.08 23.28 -3.01
CA ASP A 6 29.85 22.01 -3.74
C ASP A 6 30.80 20.90 -3.24
N GLY A 7 30.25 19.97 -2.44
CA GLY A 7 31.00 18.83 -1.91
C GLY A 7 30.20 17.99 -0.92
N GLU A 8 28.97 17.61 -1.28
CA GLU A 8 28.18 16.62 -0.52
C GLU A 8 28.96 15.30 -0.41
N PRO A 9 29.23 14.76 0.80
CA PRO A 9 29.82 13.44 0.91
C PRO A 9 28.75 12.39 0.60
N ALA A 10 28.86 11.86 -0.62
CA ALA A 10 28.51 10.49 -1.03
C ALA A 10 27.57 9.73 -0.08
N THR A 11 26.28 9.71 -0.44
CA THR A 11 25.31 8.76 0.10
C THR A 11 25.88 7.34 -0.04
N THR A 12 26.17 6.73 1.09
CA THR A 12 26.56 5.33 1.21
C THR A 12 25.47 4.46 0.60
N LEU A 13 25.78 3.87 -0.55
CA LEU A 13 25.00 2.85 -1.23
C LEU A 13 25.04 1.58 -0.36
N GLY A 14 24.20 1.50 0.67
CA GLY A 14 24.38 0.47 1.69
C GLY A 14 23.25 0.29 2.68
N GLU A 15 22.03 0.75 2.40
CA GLU A 15 20.85 0.26 3.10
C GLU A 15 19.63 0.62 2.26
N VAL A 16 19.00 -0.37 1.63
CA VAL A 16 17.57 -0.22 1.29
C VAL A 16 16.77 -0.39 2.58
N ALA A 17 17.09 0.42 3.59
CA ALA A 17 16.11 0.80 4.60
C ALA A 17 14.93 1.34 3.79
N SER A 18 13.75 0.76 4.05
CA SER A 18 12.48 1.06 3.38
C SER A 18 12.53 2.45 2.74
N ALA A 19 12.33 2.56 1.42
CA ALA A 19 12.41 3.82 0.65
C ALA A 19 11.39 4.89 1.09
N TRP A 20 10.80 4.71 2.26
CA TRP A 20 9.96 5.61 3.00
C TRP A 20 10.82 6.65 3.74
N PRO A 21 10.46 7.95 3.68
CA PRO A 21 11.14 8.96 4.48
C PRO A 21 11.06 8.61 5.98
N ASP A 22 12.12 8.95 6.72
CA ASP A 22 12.06 8.89 8.18
C ASP A 22 11.17 10.01 8.75
N GLU A 23 10.87 9.93 10.04
CA GLU A 23 9.96 10.88 10.71
C GLU A 23 10.46 12.32 10.64
N ALA A 24 11.78 12.53 10.65
CA ALA A 24 12.38 13.86 10.56
C ALA A 24 12.22 14.45 9.15
N ALA A 25 12.45 13.63 8.12
CA ALA A 25 12.26 13.99 6.72
C ALA A 25 10.78 14.29 6.40
N GLU A 26 9.84 13.48 6.91
CA GLU A 26 8.40 13.75 6.78
C GLU A 26 8.02 15.08 7.47
N SER A 27 8.54 15.33 8.67
CA SER A 27 8.25 16.56 9.42
C SER A 27 8.74 17.83 8.71
N ALA A 28 9.95 17.79 8.15
CA ALA A 28 10.52 18.91 7.40
C ALA A 28 9.71 19.20 6.13
N PHE A 29 9.33 18.15 5.38
CA PHE A 29 8.50 18.27 4.19
C PHE A 29 7.12 18.90 4.50
N LEU A 30 6.48 18.48 5.59
CA LEU A 30 5.19 19.03 6.01
C LEU A 30 5.29 20.49 6.49
N ALA A 31 6.43 20.90 7.07
CA ALA A 31 6.66 22.29 7.46
C ALA A 31 6.82 23.19 6.24
N GLU A 32 7.63 22.77 5.26
CA GLU A 32 7.84 23.49 4.01
C GLU A 32 6.54 23.59 3.20
N ALA A 33 5.76 22.50 3.13
CA ALA A 33 4.44 22.51 2.48
C ALA A 33 3.49 23.55 3.12
N ARG A 34 3.47 23.64 4.46
CA ARG A 34 2.68 24.67 5.16
C ARG A 34 3.17 26.08 4.86
N GLU A 35 4.47 26.30 4.75
CA GLU A 35 5.06 27.60 4.40
C GLU A 35 4.68 28.02 2.97
N ARG A 36 4.64 27.07 2.03
CA ARG A 36 4.12 27.30 0.67
C ARG A 36 2.59 27.46 0.60
N GLY A 37 1.88 27.34 1.73
CA GLY A 37 0.42 27.37 1.79
C GLY A 37 -0.25 26.07 1.33
N GLU A 38 0.52 25.03 1.04
CA GLU A 38 0.05 23.67 0.77
C GLU A 38 -0.22 22.99 2.11
N THR A 39 -1.32 23.35 2.78
CA THR A 39 -1.76 22.55 3.93
C THR A 39 -2.07 21.16 3.40
N PRO A 40 -1.43 20.08 3.88
CA PRO A 40 -1.84 18.73 3.54
C PRO A 40 -3.28 18.62 4.06
N LYS A 41 -4.24 18.63 3.13
CA LYS A 41 -5.63 18.37 3.45
C LYS A 41 -5.61 17.01 4.14
N ALA A 42 -5.89 16.98 5.44
CA ALA A 42 -6.06 15.73 6.15
C ALA A 42 -6.96 14.85 5.27
N ALA A 43 -6.47 13.69 4.87
CA ALA A 43 -7.26 12.71 4.14
C ALA A 43 -8.37 12.24 5.10
N GLY A 44 -9.42 13.04 5.15
CA GLY A 44 -10.42 13.08 6.20
C GLY A 44 -11.34 14.24 5.84
N THR A 45 -12.27 13.97 4.92
CA THR A 45 -13.20 14.91 4.26
C THR A 45 -12.73 15.46 2.91
N ALA A 46 -12.29 14.59 2.02
CA ALA A 46 -13.12 14.41 0.84
C ALA A 46 -14.24 13.46 1.34
N ALA A 47 -15.47 13.89 1.67
CA ALA A 47 -16.47 14.24 0.66
C ALA A 47 -15.90 14.20 -0.76
N GLU A 48 -15.35 13.04 -1.14
CA GLU A 48 -15.54 12.58 -2.49
C GLU A 48 -17.04 12.70 -2.66
N LYS A 49 -17.46 13.51 -3.63
CA LYS A 49 -18.78 13.37 -4.18
C LYS A 49 -18.78 11.98 -4.82
N VAL A 50 -18.82 10.94 -3.99
CA VAL A 50 -19.49 9.70 -4.31
C VAL A 50 -20.86 10.25 -4.63
N GLU A 51 -21.13 10.47 -5.91
CA GLU A 51 -22.49 10.29 -6.38
C GLU A 51 -22.89 8.97 -5.75
N GLU A 52 -23.69 9.08 -4.70
CA GLU A 52 -24.35 7.98 -4.04
C GLU A 52 -25.20 7.38 -5.14
N THR A 53 -24.53 6.55 -5.92
CA THR A 53 -25.11 5.84 -7.03
C THR A 53 -26.11 4.99 -6.29
N PRO A 54 -27.42 5.21 -6.51
CA PRO A 54 -28.47 4.66 -5.63
C PRO A 54 -28.14 3.20 -5.44
N ALA A 55 -27.91 2.80 -4.17
CA ALA A 55 -27.24 1.56 -3.80
C ALA A 55 -27.81 0.39 -4.60
N ARG A 56 -27.23 0.14 -5.78
CA ARG A 56 -27.65 -0.99 -6.58
C ARG A 56 -27.21 -2.19 -5.77
N PRO A 57 -28.06 -3.22 -5.65
CA PRO A 57 -27.64 -4.44 -5.02
C PRO A 57 -26.31 -4.84 -5.66
N LEU A 58 -25.30 -5.03 -4.81
CA LEU A 58 -23.98 -5.41 -5.27
C LEU A 58 -24.14 -6.65 -6.15
N PRO A 59 -23.52 -6.69 -7.34
CA PRO A 59 -23.55 -7.89 -8.15
C PRO A 59 -22.99 -9.05 -7.34
N PRO A 60 -23.55 -10.27 -7.50
CA PRO A 60 -22.98 -11.48 -6.92
C PRO A 60 -21.48 -11.60 -7.16
N LEU A 61 -20.79 -12.26 -6.23
CA LEU A 61 -19.33 -12.39 -6.27
C LEU A 61 -18.85 -13.01 -7.59
N GLU A 62 -19.61 -13.96 -8.14
CA GLU A 62 -19.34 -14.63 -9.41
C GLU A 62 -19.33 -13.63 -10.57
N GLN A 63 -20.27 -12.67 -10.58
CA GLN A 63 -20.33 -11.63 -11.61
C GLN A 63 -19.19 -10.61 -11.48
N LEU A 64 -18.65 -10.42 -10.28
CA LEU A 64 -17.45 -9.59 -10.07
C LEU A 64 -16.21 -10.32 -10.58
N VAL A 65 -16.10 -11.62 -10.31
CA VAL A 65 -15.02 -12.46 -10.84
C VAL A 65 -15.05 -12.44 -12.37
N GLU A 66 -16.23 -12.55 -12.99
CA GLU A 66 -16.41 -12.50 -14.44
C GLU A 66 -15.91 -11.21 -15.13
N ARG A 67 -15.79 -10.10 -14.39
CA ARG A 67 -15.26 -8.84 -14.93
C ARG A 67 -13.73 -8.80 -14.95
N ILE A 68 -13.06 -9.67 -14.21
CA ILE A 68 -11.59 -9.71 -14.15
C ILE A 68 -11.06 -10.37 -15.43
N PRO A 69 -10.07 -9.81 -16.14
CA PRO A 69 -9.45 -10.48 -17.29
C PRO A 69 -8.82 -11.83 -16.91
N ALA A 70 -8.87 -12.82 -17.82
CA ALA A 70 -8.45 -14.20 -17.52
C ALA A 70 -7.01 -14.31 -16.99
N GLY A 71 -6.03 -13.64 -17.62
CA GLY A 71 -4.65 -13.68 -17.14
C GLY A 71 -4.44 -13.05 -15.75
N VAL A 72 -5.28 -12.07 -15.39
CA VAL A 72 -5.25 -11.49 -14.04
C VAL A 72 -5.88 -12.45 -13.03
N ARG A 73 -6.96 -13.16 -13.41
CA ARG A 73 -7.57 -14.19 -12.54
C ARG A 73 -6.59 -15.32 -12.22
N GLU A 74 -5.84 -15.81 -13.21
CA GLU A 74 -4.85 -16.87 -13.00
C GLU A 74 -3.75 -16.43 -12.03
N THR A 75 -3.29 -15.19 -12.16
CA THR A 75 -2.29 -14.62 -11.24
C THR A 75 -2.86 -14.47 -9.83
N LEU A 76 -4.11 -14.01 -9.69
CA LEU A 76 -4.78 -13.90 -8.39
C LEU A 76 -5.04 -15.28 -7.78
N ASP A 77 -5.42 -16.27 -8.59
CA ASP A 77 -5.55 -17.65 -8.12
C ASP A 77 -4.19 -18.15 -7.61
N ASP A 78 -3.08 -17.99 -8.35
CA ASP A 78 -1.77 -18.45 -7.89
C ASP A 78 -1.29 -17.73 -6.60
N LEU A 79 -1.57 -16.43 -6.46
CA LEU A 79 -1.21 -15.64 -5.27
C LEU A 79 -2.04 -16.00 -4.03
N PHE A 80 -3.35 -16.18 -4.21
CA PHE A 80 -4.30 -16.34 -3.10
C PHE A 80 -4.72 -17.79 -2.85
N ARG A 81 -4.44 -18.70 -3.77
CA ARG A 81 -4.56 -20.14 -3.55
C ARG A 81 -3.49 -20.53 -2.55
N ALA A 82 -3.87 -20.46 -1.28
CA ALA A 82 -3.05 -20.90 -0.17
C ALA A 82 -2.42 -22.25 -0.53
N ARG A 83 -1.10 -22.27 -0.67
CA ARG A 83 -0.35 -23.51 -0.86
C ARG A 83 -0.47 -24.34 0.42
N PHE A 84 -1.54 -25.10 0.53
CA PHE A 84 -1.56 -26.27 1.40
C PHE A 84 -0.65 -27.31 0.76
N VAL A 85 0.66 -27.13 0.94
CA VAL A 85 1.70 -28.00 0.36
C VAL A 85 1.50 -29.45 0.82
N ARG A 86 0.86 -29.65 1.98
CA ARG A 86 0.58 -30.98 2.52
C ARG A 86 -0.61 -30.97 3.48
N VAL A 87 -1.59 -31.84 3.23
CA VAL A 87 -2.64 -32.18 4.20
C VAL A 87 -2.21 -33.43 4.95
N VAL A 88 -2.00 -33.32 6.26
CA VAL A 88 -1.66 -34.44 7.15
C VAL A 88 -2.79 -34.63 8.16
N ARG A 89 -3.26 -35.88 8.34
CA ARG A 89 -4.22 -36.20 9.40
C ARG A 89 -3.52 -36.09 10.75
N LEU A 90 -3.87 -35.05 11.53
CA LEU A 90 -3.37 -34.90 12.90
C LEU A 90 -4.23 -35.72 13.87
N PRO A 91 -3.64 -36.60 14.70
CA PRO A 91 -4.38 -37.32 15.72
C PRO A 91 -4.95 -36.34 16.76
N ARG A 92 -6.19 -36.57 17.21
CA ARG A 92 -6.93 -35.67 18.12
C ARG A 92 -6.19 -35.37 19.44
N LYS A 93 -5.30 -36.28 19.86
CA LYS A 93 -4.46 -36.13 21.07
C LYS A 93 -3.38 -35.05 20.94
N ALA A 94 -3.05 -34.61 19.72
CA ALA A 94 -2.05 -33.58 19.44
C ALA A 94 -2.65 -32.17 19.27
N LEU A 95 -3.98 -32.06 19.25
CA LEU A 95 -4.67 -30.77 19.26
C LEU A 95 -4.70 -30.28 20.71
N LYS A 96 -3.93 -29.23 21.02
CA LYS A 96 -3.94 -28.61 22.34
C LYS A 96 -5.29 -27.90 22.51
N SER A 97 -6.07 -28.32 23.51
CA SER A 97 -7.26 -27.62 23.99
C SER A 97 -6.89 -26.32 24.69
#